data_AF-A0A452QHV4-F1
#
_entry.id   AF-A0A452QHV4-F1
#
_cell.length_a   1.000
_cell.length_b   1.000
_cell.length_c   1.000
_cell.angle_alpha   90.00
_cell.angle_beta   90.00
_cell.angle_gamma   90.00
#
_symmetry.space_group_name_H-M   'P 1'
#
loop_
_entity.id
_entity.type
_entity.pdbx_description
1 polymer ?
#
loop_
_entity_poly.entity_id
_entity_poly.type
_entity_poly.pdbx_seq_one_letter_code
_entity_poly.pdbx_strand_id
1 'polypeptide(L)'
;MAGNLLKTSSLSVRTKLLHQMGVSLYNTSHGYHEEEVKKKLQQFPGGSIELQKEDSGIGILTLNNPSKMNAFSGVMMLQLLEKVIELENWTEGKGVIVRGAKNTFCSGSDLNAVKALGTPEASVI
;
A
#
# COMPACT_ATOMS: atom_id res chain seq x y z
N MET A 1 -55.87 17.10 32.45
CA MET A 1 -55.68 16.22 31.27
C MET A 1 -54.27 16.43 30.76
N ALA A 2 -53.43 15.42 30.97
CA ALA A 2 -52.00 15.44 30.66
C ALA A 2 -51.75 15.28 29.15
N GLY A 3 -50.65 15.86 28.68
CA GLY A 3 -50.10 15.65 27.35
C GLY A 3 -48.63 16.02 27.33
N ASN A 4 -47.78 15.05 27.69
CA ASN A 4 -46.32 15.10 27.48
C ASN A 4 -46.00 15.24 25.98
N LEU A 5 -44.86 15.85 25.61
CA LEU A 5 -43.85 15.20 24.75
C LEU A 5 -42.57 16.06 24.62
N LEU A 6 -41.54 15.62 25.36
CA LEU A 6 -40.12 15.45 25.00
C LEU A 6 -39.35 16.56 24.25
N LYS A 7 -38.35 17.11 24.98
CA LYS A 7 -37.10 17.68 24.46
C LYS A 7 -36.34 16.63 23.64
N THR A 8 -35.82 16.98 22.45
CA THR A 8 -34.59 16.36 21.93
C THR A 8 -33.72 17.39 21.21
N SER A 9 -32.44 17.34 21.58
CA SER A 9 -31.31 18.11 21.09
C SER A 9 -30.88 17.65 19.69
N SER A 10 -30.80 18.58 18.74
CA SER A 10 -30.15 18.34 17.44
C SER A 10 -28.76 19.00 17.44
N LEU A 11 -27.81 18.36 18.11
CA LEU A 11 -26.37 18.61 17.93
C LEU A 11 -25.80 17.37 17.24
N SER A 12 -25.64 17.40 15.91
CA SER A 12 -24.60 16.64 15.22
C SER A 12 -24.55 16.97 13.71
N VAL A 13 -24.11 18.17 13.36
CA VAL A 13 -23.77 18.53 11.97
C VAL A 13 -22.28 18.31 11.68
N ARG A 14 -21.47 17.89 12.66
CA ARG A 14 -20.00 17.79 12.50
C ARG A 14 -19.45 16.41 12.15
N THR A 15 -20.27 15.36 12.08
CA THR A 15 -19.74 13.98 11.88
C THR A 15 -19.68 13.53 10.41
N LYS A 16 -20.13 14.34 9.45
CA LYS A 16 -20.17 13.92 8.03
C LYS A 16 -18.90 14.22 7.21
N LEU A 17 -17.85 14.80 7.83
CA LEU A 17 -16.65 15.22 7.09
C LEU A 17 -15.52 14.18 7.07
N LEU A 18 -15.62 13.04 7.78
CA LEU A 18 -14.51 12.09 7.89
C LEU A 18 -14.62 10.84 7.02
N HIS A 19 -15.70 10.65 6.25
CA HIS A 19 -15.89 9.42 5.46
C HIS A 19 -15.53 9.56 3.97
N GLN A 20 -14.88 10.65 3.56
CA GLN A 20 -14.60 10.94 2.14
C GLN A 20 -13.11 11.14 1.85
N MET A 21 -12.25 10.32 2.45
CA MET A 21 -10.81 10.28 2.12
C MET A 21 -10.32 8.90 1.65
N GLY A 22 -11.22 7.95 1.40
CA GLY A 22 -10.89 6.62 0.87
C GLY A 22 -11.18 6.45 -0.61
N VAL A 23 -11.19 7.53 -1.42
CA VAL A 23 -11.33 7.36 -2.87
C VAL A 23 -10.00 6.84 -3.39
N SER A 24 -9.98 5.55 -3.73
CA SER A 24 -8.93 4.98 -4.54
C SER A 24 -8.63 5.91 -5.73
N LEU A 25 -7.42 6.47 -5.77
CA LEU A 25 -6.95 7.31 -6.87
C LEU A 25 -6.72 6.51 -8.16
N TYR A 26 -6.77 5.18 -8.09
CA TYR A 26 -6.68 4.28 -9.22
C TYR A 26 -8.08 3.98 -9.76
N ASN A 27 -8.40 4.62 -10.89
CA ASN A 27 -9.62 4.34 -11.62
C ASN A 27 -9.53 2.95 -12.27
N THR A 28 -10.21 1.95 -11.70
CA THR A 28 -10.30 0.57 -12.21
C THR A 28 -11.09 0.44 -13.51
N SER A 29 -11.55 1.54 -14.12
CA SER A 29 -12.34 1.50 -15.37
C SER A 29 -11.58 0.99 -16.59
N HIS A 30 -10.24 0.90 -16.53
CA HIS A 30 -9.44 0.03 -17.40
C HIS A 30 -8.80 -1.06 -16.53
N GLY A 31 -9.61 -2.05 -16.14
CA GLY A 31 -9.17 -3.13 -15.27
C GLY A 31 -7.98 -3.87 -15.88
N TYR A 32 -6.87 -3.96 -15.16
CA TYR A 32 -5.80 -4.90 -15.48
C TYR A 32 -6.11 -6.25 -14.83
N HIS A 33 -5.68 -7.34 -15.45
CA HIS A 33 -5.82 -8.68 -14.87
C HIS A 33 -4.86 -8.86 -13.70
N GLU A 34 -5.30 -8.51 -12.50
CA GLU A 34 -4.47 -8.49 -11.29
C GLU A 34 -3.73 -9.82 -11.05
N GLU A 35 -4.42 -10.94 -11.20
CA GLU A 35 -3.82 -12.27 -11.00
C GLU A 35 -2.73 -12.57 -12.03
N GLU A 36 -2.89 -12.11 -13.27
CA GLU A 36 -1.87 -12.25 -14.29
C GLU A 36 -0.65 -11.37 -13.99
N VAL A 37 -0.87 -10.14 -13.55
CA VAL A 37 0.18 -9.21 -13.13
C VAL A 37 0.94 -9.79 -11.93
N LYS A 38 0.24 -10.31 -10.92
CA LYS A 38 0.87 -10.98 -9.77
C LYS A 38 1.73 -12.15 -10.22
N LYS A 39 1.20 -13.01 -11.09
CA LYS A 39 1.93 -14.17 -11.62
C LYS A 39 3.19 -13.76 -12.39
N LYS A 40 3.13 -12.68 -13.18
CA LYS A 40 4.30 -12.11 -13.87
C LYS A 40 5.32 -11.57 -12.87
N LEU A 41 4.90 -10.80 -11.86
CA LEU A 41 5.79 -10.22 -10.86
C LEU A 41 6.50 -11.27 -9.98
N GLN A 42 5.84 -12.39 -9.67
CA GLN A 42 6.44 -13.50 -8.93
C GLN A 42 7.67 -14.11 -9.62
N GLN A 43 7.81 -13.92 -10.95
CA GLN A 43 8.96 -14.43 -11.71
C GLN A 43 10.25 -13.63 -11.50
N PHE A 44 10.17 -12.48 -10.82
CA PHE A 44 11.32 -11.60 -10.55
C PHE A 44 11.66 -11.59 -9.05
N PRO A 45 12.39 -12.60 -8.55
CA PRO A 45 12.77 -12.68 -7.15
C PRO A 45 13.90 -11.71 -6.80
N GLY A 46 14.11 -11.53 -5.49
CA GLY A 46 15.24 -10.79 -4.94
C GLY A 46 14.79 -9.76 -3.92
N GLY A 47 15.55 -9.64 -2.84
CA GLY A 47 15.24 -8.75 -1.72
C GLY A 47 13.95 -9.08 -0.97
N SER A 48 13.59 -8.18 -0.07
CA SER A 48 12.40 -8.29 0.80
C SER A 48 11.84 -6.93 1.20
N ILE A 49 10.56 -6.90 1.57
CA ILE A 49 9.89 -5.80 2.26
C ILE A 49 9.49 -6.23 3.67
N GLU A 50 10.12 -5.63 4.67
CA GLU A 50 9.90 -5.93 6.08
C GLU A 50 9.09 -4.81 6.73
N LEU A 51 8.11 -5.16 7.57
CA LEU A 51 7.32 -4.20 8.34
C LEU A 51 7.45 -4.54 9.82
N GLN A 52 7.82 -3.55 10.63
CA GLN A 52 7.84 -3.62 12.08
C GLN A 52 6.89 -2.57 12.63
N LYS A 53 6.05 -2.91 13.60
CA LYS A 53 5.12 -1.98 14.26
C LYS A 53 5.61 -1.77 15.68
N GLU A 54 5.91 -0.52 16.03
CA GLU A 54 6.33 -0.17 17.39
C GLU A 54 5.12 0.23 18.25
N ASP A 55 5.24 0.04 19.57
CA ASP A 55 4.21 0.45 20.54
C ASP A 55 3.92 1.96 20.54
N SER A 56 4.84 2.76 19.98
CA SER A 56 4.66 4.19 19.75
C SER A 56 3.52 4.50 18.76
N GLY A 57 3.09 3.50 17.97
CA GLY A 57 2.19 3.65 16.83
C GLY A 57 2.92 3.98 15.52
N ILE A 58 4.24 3.88 15.48
CA ILE A 58 5.04 4.10 14.27
C ILE A 58 5.41 2.76 13.62
N GLY A 59 5.11 2.63 12.33
CA GLY A 59 5.51 1.49 11.51
C GLY A 59 6.84 1.77 10.82
N ILE A 60 7.79 0.83 10.86
CA ILE A 60 9.05 0.89 10.13
C ILE A 60 9.00 -0.10 8.97
N LEU A 61 8.89 0.44 7.75
CA LEU A 61 8.90 -0.34 6.51
C LEU A 61 10.30 -0.31 5.89
N THR A 62 10.98 -1.45 5.85
CA THR A 62 12.36 -1.57 5.36
C THR A 62 12.38 -2.21 3.96
N LEU A 63 12.96 -1.50 3.00
CA LEU A 63 13.28 -2.00 1.66
C LEU A 63 14.63 -2.70 1.70
N ASN A 64 14.68 -4.02 1.55
CA ASN A 64 15.89 -4.79 1.78
C ASN A 64 16.34 -5.53 0.51
N ASN A 65 17.12 -4.85 -0.33
CA ASN A 65 17.81 -5.44 -1.48
C ASN A 65 19.18 -4.77 -1.71
N PRO A 66 20.09 -4.80 -0.73
CA PRO A 66 21.29 -3.98 -0.74
C PRO A 66 22.25 -4.28 -1.90
N SER A 67 22.25 -5.52 -2.43
CA SER A 67 23.05 -5.89 -3.60
C SER A 67 22.64 -5.15 -4.87
N LYS A 68 21.43 -4.60 -4.91
CA LYS A 68 20.89 -3.79 -6.01
C LYS A 68 20.46 -2.39 -5.53
N MET A 69 21.12 -1.84 -4.52
CA MET A 69 20.78 -0.52 -3.96
C MET A 69 19.27 -0.39 -3.63
N ASN A 70 18.71 -1.45 -3.06
CA ASN A 70 17.29 -1.57 -2.68
C ASN A 70 16.30 -1.40 -3.85
N ALA A 71 16.69 -1.73 -5.09
CA ALA A 71 15.78 -1.74 -6.23
C ALA A 71 14.62 -2.74 -6.02
N PHE A 72 13.42 -2.36 -6.46
CA PHE A 72 12.22 -3.19 -6.40
C PHE A 72 12.25 -4.31 -7.43
N SER A 73 12.42 -5.55 -6.94
CA SER A 73 12.07 -6.75 -7.69
C SER A 73 10.54 -6.90 -7.80
N GLY A 74 10.06 -7.80 -8.65
CA GLY A 74 8.63 -8.08 -8.75
C GLY A 74 8.07 -8.68 -7.45
N VAL A 75 8.83 -9.56 -6.78
CA VAL A 75 8.45 -10.08 -5.46
C VAL A 75 8.35 -8.96 -4.41
N MET A 76 9.28 -8.00 -4.40
CA MET A 76 9.20 -6.86 -3.48
C MET A 76 7.98 -5.98 -3.74
N MET A 77 7.55 -5.80 -5.00
CA MET A 77 6.32 -5.07 -5.32
C MET A 77 5.08 -5.75 -4.70
N LEU A 78 5.01 -7.08 -4.78
CA LEU A 78 3.92 -7.86 -4.18
C LEU A 78 3.93 -7.79 -2.65
N GLN A 79 5.10 -7.90 -2.04
CA GLN A 79 5.23 -7.75 -0.59
C GLN A 79 4.87 -6.34 -0.13
N LEU A 80 5.22 -5.30 -0.89
CA LEU A 80 4.82 -3.93 -0.58
C LEU A 80 3.30 -3.78 -0.58
N LEU A 81 2.62 -4.34 -1.59
CA LEU A 81 1.16 -4.37 -1.64
C LEU A 81 0.57 -5.04 -0.38
N GLU A 82 1.08 -6.22 -0.01
CA GLU A 82 0.66 -6.93 1.19
C GLU A 82 0.84 -6.07 2.46
N LYS A 83 2.01 -5.43 2.63
CA LYS A 83 2.26 -4.57 3.80
C LYS A 83 1.42 -3.31 3.80
N VAL A 84 1.08 -2.75 2.65
CA VAL A 84 0.17 -1.59 2.57
C VAL A 84 -1.25 -2.00 2.98
N ILE A 85 -1.74 -3.15 2.54
CA ILE A 85 -3.04 -3.70 2.98
C ILE A 85 -3.02 -3.98 4.49
N GLU A 86 -1.91 -4.52 5.00
CA GLU A 86 -1.72 -4.74 6.45
C GLU A 86 -1.74 -3.41 7.24
N LEU A 87 -1.19 -2.34 6.68
CA LEU A 87 -1.16 -1.00 7.27
C LEU A 87 -2.52 -0.31 7.19
N GLU A 88 -3.28 -0.50 6.11
CA GLU A 88 -4.65 0.02 5.97
C GLU A 88 -5.57 -0.49 7.08
N ASN A 89 -5.35 -1.74 7.50
CA ASN A 89 -6.10 -2.37 8.59
C ASN A 89 -5.50 -2.12 9.98
N TRP A 90 -4.40 -1.35 10.09
CA TRP A 90 -3.74 -1.09 11.37
C TRP A 90 -4.32 0.14 12.09
N THR A 91 -5.28 -0.10 12.99
CA THR A 91 -6.06 0.95 13.67
C THR A 91 -5.27 1.78 14.67
N GLU A 92 -4.22 1.22 15.27
CA GLU A 92 -3.36 1.90 16.26
C GLU A 92 -2.23 2.72 15.59
N GLY A 93 -2.13 2.66 14.26
CA GLY A 93 -1.09 3.30 13.48
C GLY A 93 -1.22 4.83 13.47
N LYS A 94 -0.10 5.53 13.74
CA LYS A 94 0.01 6.99 13.69
C LYS A 94 0.82 7.48 12.50
N GLY A 95 1.75 6.65 12.01
CA GLY A 95 2.59 6.98 10.87
C GLY A 95 3.50 5.83 10.47
N VAL A 96 4.08 5.93 9.27
CA VAL A 96 5.00 4.94 8.71
C VAL A 96 6.28 5.63 8.25
N ILE A 97 7.42 5.10 8.68
CA ILE A 97 8.75 5.47 8.18
C ILE A 97 9.17 4.41 7.17
N VAL A 98 9.39 4.83 5.94
CA VAL A 98 9.96 3.98 4.89
C VAL A 98 11.45 4.23 4.83
N ARG A 99 12.25 3.16 4.93
CA ARG A 99 13.72 3.24 4.85
C ARG A 99 14.29 2.15 3.96
N GLY A 100 15.46 2.39 3.41
CA GLY A 100 16.25 1.33 2.78
C GLY A 100 17.14 0.63 3.79
N ALA A 101 17.42 -0.65 3.57
CA ALA A 101 18.44 -1.38 4.31
C ALA A 101 19.84 -0.84 3.96
N LYS A 102 20.74 -0.84 4.96
CA LYS A 102 22.12 -0.35 4.85
C LYS A 102 22.19 1.13 4.44
N ASN A 103 22.85 1.45 3.33
CA ASN A 103 23.36 2.80 3.05
C ASN A 103 22.57 3.57 1.99
N THR A 104 21.58 2.95 1.36
CA THR A 104 20.83 3.55 0.25
C THR A 104 19.34 3.45 0.52
N PHE A 105 18.54 4.45 0.15
CA PHE A 105 17.09 4.33 0.22
C PHE A 105 16.55 3.31 -0.78
N CYS A 106 16.51 3.67 -2.08
CA CYS A 106 16.07 2.82 -3.18
C CYS A 106 16.57 3.43 -4.51
N SER A 107 16.94 2.59 -5.47
CA SER A 107 17.37 3.00 -6.82
C SER A 107 16.27 2.91 -7.89
N GLY A 108 15.03 2.62 -7.51
CA GLY A 108 13.89 2.49 -8.41
C GLY A 108 13.51 1.04 -8.70
N SER A 109 13.08 0.75 -9.94
CA SER A 109 12.69 -0.60 -10.35
C SER A 109 13.91 -1.42 -10.80
N ASP A 110 13.91 -2.71 -10.49
CA ASP A 110 14.92 -3.64 -10.99
C ASP A 110 14.84 -3.74 -12.51
N LEU A 111 15.94 -3.43 -13.22
CA LEU A 111 15.98 -3.43 -14.68
C LEU A 111 15.60 -4.79 -15.29
N ASN A 112 15.81 -5.88 -14.57
CA ASN A 112 15.38 -7.20 -15.03
C ASN A 112 13.84 -7.32 -15.05
N ALA A 113 13.15 -6.72 -14.08
CA ALA A 113 11.69 -6.64 -14.06
C ALA A 113 11.18 -5.67 -15.13
N VAL A 114 11.81 -4.50 -15.28
CA VAL A 114 11.44 -3.51 -16.31
C VAL A 114 11.52 -4.09 -17.72
N LYS A 115 12.59 -4.82 -18.05
CA LYS A 115 12.76 -5.43 -19.38
C LYS A 115 11.68 -6.43 -19.73
N ALA A 116 11.18 -7.17 -18.75
CA ALA A 116 10.15 -8.18 -18.99
C ALA A 116 8.73 -7.62 -19.00
N LEU A 117 8.51 -6.48 -18.34
CA LEU A 117 7.20 -5.82 -18.25
C LEU A 117 7.01 -4.71 -19.30
N GLY A 118 8.10 -4.18 -19.85
CA GLY A 118 8.10 -3.03 -20.77
C GLY A 118 8.02 -3.39 -22.26
N THR A 119 7.94 -4.66 -22.63
CA THR A 119 7.76 -5.04 -24.04
C THR A 119 6.26 -5.09 -24.39
N PRO A 120 5.81 -4.37 -25.44
CA PRO A 120 4.41 -4.41 -25.87
C PRO A 120 3.96 -5.81 -26.32
N GLU A 121 4.90 -6.71 -26.66
CA GLU A 121 4.61 -8.11 -26.99
C GLU A 121 4.20 -8.95 -25.77
N ALA A 122 4.51 -8.52 -24.54
CA ALA A 122 3.99 -9.10 -23.30
C ALA A 122 2.68 -8.44 -22.83
N SER A 123 2.19 -7.44 -23.59
CA SER A 123 0.94 -6.70 -23.34
C SER A 123 -0.26 -7.28 -24.11
N VAL A 124 -0.15 -8.50 -24.65
CA VAL A 124 -1.32 -9.21 -25.18
C VAL A 124 -2.14 -9.71 -24.00
N ILE A 125 -3.23 -8.97 -23.78
CA ILE A 125 -4.45 -9.29 -23.03
C ILE A 125 -4.89 -10.73 -23.32
#